data_AF-A0A3D9UT18-F1
#
_entry.id   AF-A0A3D9UT18-F1
#
_cell.length_a   1.000
_cell.length_b   1.000
_cell.length_c   1.000
_cell.angle_alpha   90.00
_cell.angle_beta   90.00
_cell.angle_gamma   90.00
#
_symmetry.space_group_name_H-M   'P 1'
#
loop_
_entity.id
_entity.type
_entity.pdbx_description
1 polymer ?
#
loop_
_entity_poly.entity_id
_entity_poly.type
_entity_poly.pdbx_seq_one_letter_code
_entity_poly.pdbx_strand_id
1 'polypeptide(L)'
;MKYIKIMSAIAVIGIYMGGCSQEEPKKETTSSIQEKNKDNKEDAPVEKQQEEQEKKEQPQAIQTNEQVEHKQEEVPAEEKKEETTPLQPTEQPLQNNEQKVESNEKQEKFLVVIDPGHQQKANLNLEPIGPGATTQKYKVTDGTAGVVTKKRESVLVLEMAFILKEKLEAKGIQVLMTRTSHEVDVSNKERATFANDHKANLFLRLHADGSENKNQSGFAVLTPAEGNPYTKEIYAESLQISQTIVNKMRENHQVKVNGIKFRDDLSGFNWAKVPGCY
;
A
#
# COMPACT_ATOMS: atom_id res chain seq x y z
N MET A 1 -38.83 22.01 -26.70
CA MET A 1 -37.73 21.72 -27.63
C MET A 1 -37.28 20.28 -27.38
N LYS A 2 -37.46 19.43 -28.39
CA LYS A 2 -37.23 17.97 -28.37
C LYS A 2 -35.85 17.72 -28.96
N TYR A 3 -34.97 16.99 -28.27
CA TYR A 3 -33.74 16.47 -28.88
C TYR A 3 -33.95 15.00 -29.31
N ILE A 4 -33.46 14.75 -30.51
CA ILE A 4 -33.80 13.68 -31.43
C ILE A 4 -32.93 12.45 -31.17
N LYS A 5 -33.59 11.28 -31.19
CA LYS A 5 -33.00 9.94 -31.31
C LYS A 5 -32.34 9.78 -32.68
N ILE A 6 -31.15 9.20 -32.75
CA ILE A 6 -30.66 8.52 -33.96
C ILE A 6 -30.21 7.11 -33.56
N MET A 7 -30.87 6.12 -34.16
CA MET A 7 -30.52 4.70 -34.10
C MET A 7 -29.78 4.29 -35.38
N SER A 8 -28.82 3.38 -35.17
CA SER A 8 -28.48 2.18 -35.96
C SER A 8 -28.20 2.27 -37.47
N ALA A 9 -27.01 1.81 -37.85
CA ALA A 9 -26.84 0.94 -39.02
C ALA A 9 -25.67 -0.04 -38.80
N ILE A 10 -25.96 -1.31 -38.99
CA ILE A 10 -25.12 -2.50 -38.86
C ILE A 10 -24.35 -2.72 -40.17
N ALA A 11 -23.08 -3.14 -40.10
CA ALA A 11 -22.40 -3.80 -41.20
C ALA A 11 -21.74 -5.09 -40.70
N VAL A 12 -22.42 -6.20 -40.95
CA VAL A 12 -21.88 -7.56 -40.88
C VAL A 12 -21.31 -7.87 -42.25
N ILE A 13 -20.00 -8.14 -42.33
CA ILE A 13 -19.39 -8.78 -43.51
C ILE A 13 -18.81 -10.11 -43.02
N GLY A 14 -19.58 -11.17 -43.24
CA GLY A 14 -19.07 -12.53 -43.29
C GLY A 14 -18.87 -12.92 -44.74
N ILE A 15 -17.71 -13.50 -45.06
CA ILE A 15 -17.49 -14.27 -46.29
C ILE A 15 -17.02 -15.66 -45.86
N TYR A 16 -17.65 -16.66 -46.47
CA TYR A 16 -17.63 -18.07 -46.13
C TYR A 16 -16.90 -18.84 -47.25
N MET A 17 -16.16 -19.89 -46.84
CA MET A 17 -15.83 -21.15 -47.53
C MET A 17 -14.77 -21.22 -48.64
N GLY A 18 -13.81 -22.12 -48.41
CA GLY A 18 -13.79 -23.41 -49.11
C GLY A 18 -12.47 -23.83 -49.75
N GLY A 19 -11.95 -25.01 -49.43
CA GLY A 19 -10.97 -25.70 -50.30
C GLY A 19 -10.05 -26.75 -49.64
N CYS A 20 -10.49 -28.01 -49.71
CA CYS A 20 -9.86 -29.33 -49.52
C CYS A 20 -8.32 -29.50 -49.67
N SER A 21 -7.70 -30.38 -48.86
CA SER A 21 -7.36 -31.78 -49.24
C SER A 21 -6.07 -32.35 -48.61
N GLN A 22 -6.23 -33.51 -47.95
CA GLN A 22 -5.42 -34.73 -47.77
C GLN A 22 -3.90 -34.77 -47.45
N GLU A 23 -3.62 -35.81 -46.64
CA GLU A 23 -2.41 -36.43 -46.06
C GLU A 23 -1.34 -36.83 -47.11
N GLU A 24 -0.07 -37.17 -46.83
CA GLU A 24 0.51 -38.11 -45.84
C GLU A 24 2.09 -37.97 -45.83
N PRO A 25 2.94 -38.82 -45.18
CA PRO A 25 3.86 -38.43 -44.11
C PRO A 25 5.37 -38.62 -44.41
N LYS A 26 6.26 -38.20 -43.48
CA LYS A 26 7.62 -38.74 -43.39
C LYS A 26 8.03 -39.08 -41.95
N LYS A 27 8.66 -40.25 -41.89
CA LYS A 27 9.11 -41.09 -40.77
C LYS A 27 10.27 -40.51 -39.97
N GLU A 28 10.50 -41.21 -38.85
CA GLU A 28 11.78 -41.51 -38.16
C GLU A 28 11.96 -40.79 -36.81
N THR A 29 12.30 -41.44 -35.69
CA THR A 29 12.50 -42.85 -35.35
C THR A 29 12.38 -42.96 -33.82
N THR A 30 11.55 -43.88 -33.34
CA THR A 30 11.55 -44.38 -31.96
C THR A 30 12.72 -45.34 -31.74
N SER A 31 13.50 -45.12 -30.69
CA SER A 31 14.28 -46.16 -30.03
C SER A 31 13.85 -46.23 -28.57
N SER A 32 13.21 -47.33 -28.24
CA SER A 32 12.92 -47.83 -26.90
C SER A 32 14.10 -48.69 -26.41
N ILE A 33 14.42 -48.61 -25.12
CA ILE A 33 14.45 -49.76 -24.17
C ILE A 33 14.99 -49.31 -22.80
N GLN A 34 14.24 -49.68 -21.77
CA GLN A 34 14.52 -49.63 -20.32
C GLN A 34 15.53 -50.74 -19.95
N GLU A 35 16.34 -50.70 -18.88
CA GLU A 35 15.91 -50.93 -17.50
C GLU A 35 17.08 -50.81 -16.48
N LYS A 36 16.72 -50.29 -15.31
CA LYS A 36 17.00 -50.72 -13.91
C LYS A 36 18.29 -50.43 -13.11
N ASN A 37 17.94 -50.03 -11.86
CA ASN A 37 18.55 -50.20 -10.52
C ASN A 37 19.37 -49.01 -9.97
N LYS A 38 18.82 -48.25 -8.98
CA LYS A 38 18.92 -48.39 -7.49
C LYS A 38 20.36 -48.16 -6.99
N ASP A 39 20.70 -47.27 -6.05
CA ASP A 39 20.10 -46.93 -4.76
C ASP A 39 20.50 -45.52 -4.25
N ASN A 40 19.64 -44.98 -3.36
CA ASN A 40 19.81 -44.09 -2.20
C ASN A 40 20.92 -43.01 -2.13
N LYS A 41 20.50 -41.76 -1.83
CA LYS A 41 20.76 -41.10 -0.53
C LYS A 41 19.94 -39.81 -0.34
N GLU A 42 19.55 -39.60 0.92
CA GLU A 42 18.87 -38.44 1.49
C GLU A 42 19.73 -37.18 1.38
N ASP A 43 19.11 -36.02 1.11
CA ASP A 43 19.70 -34.70 1.38
C ASP A 43 18.75 -33.87 2.25
N ALA A 44 19.30 -33.43 3.38
CA ALA A 44 18.78 -32.43 4.29
C ALA A 44 18.98 -31.00 3.70
N PRO A 45 18.33 -29.95 4.25
CA PRO A 45 18.18 -28.68 3.56
C PRO A 45 19.44 -27.81 3.68
N VAL A 46 19.93 -27.32 2.54
CA VAL A 46 21.01 -26.33 2.48
C VAL A 46 20.41 -24.93 2.52
N GLU A 47 20.51 -24.35 3.71
CA GLU A 47 20.48 -22.91 3.97
C GLU A 47 21.69 -22.25 3.27
N LYS A 48 21.47 -21.18 2.52
CA LYS A 48 22.56 -20.34 1.98
C LYS A 48 22.34 -18.88 2.32
N GLN A 49 23.00 -18.49 3.40
CA GLN A 49 23.53 -17.15 3.60
C GLN A 49 24.62 -16.88 2.54
N GLN A 50 24.67 -15.66 2.02
CA GLN A 50 25.87 -15.12 1.39
C GLN A 50 26.21 -13.79 2.07
N GLU A 51 27.35 -13.80 2.74
CA GLU A 51 28.16 -12.64 3.09
C GLU A 51 28.75 -12.06 1.80
N GLU A 52 28.80 -10.73 1.70
CA GLU A 52 29.74 -10.06 0.80
C GLU A 52 30.47 -8.94 1.55
N GLN A 53 31.76 -8.86 1.28
CA GLN A 53 32.82 -8.32 2.11
C GLN A 53 32.90 -6.79 2.09
N GLU A 54 33.16 -6.22 3.27
CA GLU A 54 33.58 -4.82 3.45
C GLU A 54 34.97 -4.57 2.84
N LYS A 55 35.09 -3.50 2.06
CA LYS A 55 36.37 -2.80 1.84
C LYS A 55 36.31 -1.45 2.53
N LYS A 56 37.07 -1.32 3.62
CA LYS A 56 37.30 -0.09 4.39
C LYS A 56 38.20 0.86 3.61
N GLU A 57 37.72 2.08 3.35
CA GLU A 57 38.56 3.27 3.17
C GLU A 57 38.10 4.33 4.18
N GLN A 58 39.06 4.82 4.98
CA GLN A 58 38.89 5.84 6.01
C GLN A 58 38.72 7.24 5.38
N PRO A 59 37.91 8.13 5.99
CA PRO A 59 38.10 9.57 5.84
C PRO A 59 38.92 10.14 7.00
N GLN A 60 39.91 10.95 6.64
CA GLN A 60 40.73 11.75 7.54
C GLN A 60 39.92 12.84 8.26
N ALA A 61 40.35 13.11 9.49
CA ALA A 61 39.85 14.16 10.36
C ALA A 61 40.17 15.57 9.82
N ILE A 62 39.19 16.47 9.90
CA ILE A 62 39.40 17.91 9.92
C ILE A 62 38.70 18.45 11.17
N GLN A 63 39.50 18.88 12.14
CA GLN A 63 39.10 19.83 13.18
C GLN A 63 39.16 21.23 12.57
N THR A 64 38.15 22.08 12.77
CA THR A 64 38.32 23.36 13.50
C THR A 64 37.00 24.11 13.72
N ASN A 65 36.92 24.63 14.94
CA ASN A 65 36.33 25.88 15.42
C ASN A 65 34.80 26.12 15.44
N GLU A 66 34.34 26.13 16.68
CA GLU A 66 33.33 27.01 17.26
C GLU A 66 33.32 28.42 16.67
N GLN A 67 32.10 28.93 16.40
CA GLN A 67 31.71 30.27 16.78
C GLN A 67 30.22 30.31 17.05
N VAL A 68 29.90 30.49 18.33
CA VAL A 68 28.59 30.85 18.87
C VAL A 68 28.47 32.36 18.73
N GLU A 69 27.41 32.84 18.08
CA GLU A 69 26.98 34.23 18.23
C GLU A 69 25.47 34.26 18.48
N HIS A 70 25.15 34.61 19.72
CA HIS A 70 23.83 34.96 20.21
C HIS A 70 23.38 36.27 19.56
N LYS A 71 22.17 36.32 19.01
CA LYS A 71 21.43 37.58 18.94
C LYS A 71 19.95 37.37 19.25
N GLN A 72 19.57 37.82 20.44
CA GLN A 72 18.21 38.09 20.88
C GLN A 72 17.78 39.45 20.34
N GLU A 73 16.55 39.55 19.86
CA GLU A 73 15.74 40.78 19.71
C GLU A 73 14.28 40.27 19.70
N GLU A 74 13.64 40.22 20.86
CA GLU A 74 12.70 41.22 21.41
C GLU A 74 11.31 41.20 20.76
N VAL A 75 10.34 40.82 21.61
CA VAL A 75 8.89 40.82 21.37
C VAL A 75 8.32 41.97 22.19
N PRO A 76 7.41 42.79 21.63
CA PRO A 76 6.50 43.56 22.48
C PRO A 76 5.12 42.89 22.51
N ALA A 77 4.73 42.50 23.72
CA ALA A 77 3.35 42.28 24.11
C ALA A 77 2.64 43.63 24.26
N GLU A 78 1.36 43.71 23.91
CA GLU A 78 0.49 44.77 24.42
C GLU A 78 -0.88 44.23 24.81
N GLU A 79 -1.36 44.76 25.92
CA GLU A 79 -2.38 44.26 26.82
C GLU A 79 -3.82 44.53 26.39
N LYS A 80 -4.65 43.65 26.95
CA LYS A 80 -6.09 43.68 27.15
C LYS A 80 -6.54 44.95 27.90
N LYS A 81 -7.65 45.57 27.48
CA LYS A 81 -8.50 46.40 28.34
C LYS A 81 -9.96 45.98 28.21
N GLU A 82 -10.44 45.35 29.29
CA GLU A 82 -11.85 45.28 29.66
C GLU A 82 -12.24 46.60 30.34
N GLU A 83 -13.44 47.09 30.05
CA GLU A 83 -14.09 48.14 30.84
C GLU A 83 -15.49 47.66 31.24
N THR A 84 -15.71 47.65 32.55
CA THR A 84 -16.92 47.35 33.31
C THR A 84 -17.65 48.68 33.59
N THR A 85 -18.98 48.81 33.57
CA THR A 85 -19.98 48.64 34.66
C THR A 85 -21.16 49.62 34.35
N PRO A 86 -22.28 49.74 35.10
CA PRO A 86 -23.20 48.79 35.77
C PRO A 86 -24.67 48.96 35.29
N LEU A 87 -25.60 48.07 35.68
CA LEU A 87 -26.91 48.41 36.30
C LEU A 87 -27.80 47.16 36.53
N GLN A 88 -28.64 47.29 37.56
CA GLN A 88 -29.31 46.29 38.40
C GLN A 88 -30.65 45.72 37.85
N PRO A 89 -31.28 44.74 38.54
CA PRO A 89 -32.12 43.70 37.94
C PRO A 89 -33.61 44.04 37.87
N THR A 90 -34.30 43.50 36.87
CA THR A 90 -35.77 43.36 36.89
C THR A 90 -36.14 41.95 36.43
N GLU A 91 -36.97 41.30 37.23
CA GLU A 91 -37.37 39.90 37.11
C GLU A 91 -38.56 39.69 36.14
N GLN A 92 -38.39 38.70 35.26
CA GLN A 92 -39.38 37.81 34.61
C GLN A 92 -40.29 38.31 33.46
N PRO A 93 -40.79 37.41 32.57
CA PRO A 93 -40.37 36.03 32.24
C PRO A 93 -40.04 35.82 30.75
N LEU A 94 -39.02 34.99 30.48
CA LEU A 94 -38.61 34.55 29.14
C LEU A 94 -39.66 33.61 28.52
N GLN A 95 -40.27 34.04 27.42
CA GLN A 95 -40.91 33.13 26.47
C GLN A 95 -39.83 32.49 25.61
N ASN A 96 -39.82 31.16 25.67
CA ASN A 96 -38.93 30.25 24.99
C ASN A 96 -39.04 30.44 23.46
N ASN A 97 -37.97 30.91 22.83
CA ASN A 97 -37.81 30.83 21.38
C ASN A 97 -36.47 30.15 21.11
N GLU A 98 -36.49 28.83 21.21
CA GLU A 98 -35.36 27.97 20.83
C GLU A 98 -35.15 28.09 19.32
N GLN A 99 -34.30 29.04 18.92
CA GLN A 99 -33.66 28.96 17.62
C GLN A 99 -32.75 27.73 17.64
N LYS A 100 -33.23 26.68 16.97
CA LYS A 100 -32.47 25.50 16.56
C LYS A 100 -31.20 25.95 15.83
N VAL A 101 -30.09 26.01 16.55
CA VAL A 101 -28.76 26.14 15.97
C VAL A 101 -28.50 24.83 15.24
N GLU A 102 -28.71 24.81 13.94
CA GLU A 102 -28.21 23.73 13.10
C GLU A 102 -26.69 23.83 13.07
N SER A 103 -26.05 23.17 14.05
CA SER A 103 -24.66 22.77 13.96
C SER A 103 -24.55 21.83 12.76
N ASN A 104 -24.21 22.39 11.61
CA ASN A 104 -23.78 21.62 10.46
C ASN A 104 -22.38 21.06 10.82
N GLU A 105 -22.35 20.04 11.68
CA GLU A 105 -21.16 19.24 11.92
C GLU A 105 -20.79 18.68 10.55
N LYS A 106 -19.73 19.24 9.98
CA LYS A 106 -19.18 18.81 8.71
C LYS A 106 -18.65 17.41 8.95
N GLN A 107 -19.49 16.40 8.72
CA GLN A 107 -19.15 15.00 8.90
C GLN A 107 -17.82 14.77 8.19
N GLU A 108 -16.76 14.49 8.96
CA GLU A 108 -15.45 14.26 8.38
C GLU A 108 -15.57 13.10 7.41
N LYS A 109 -15.19 13.36 6.15
CA LYS A 109 -15.30 12.36 5.11
C LYS A 109 -14.29 11.25 5.39
N PHE A 110 -14.73 10.01 5.26
CA PHE A 110 -13.87 8.85 5.41
C PHE A 110 -12.69 8.94 4.42
N LEU A 111 -11.47 8.94 4.96
CA LEU A 111 -10.23 9.07 4.21
C LEU A 111 -9.50 7.74 4.13
N VAL A 112 -9.25 7.30 2.90
CA VAL A 112 -8.39 6.15 2.59
C VAL A 112 -7.05 6.64 2.04
N VAL A 113 -5.96 6.16 2.61
CA VAL A 113 -4.63 6.29 2.00
C VAL A 113 -4.28 5.00 1.28
N ILE A 114 -4.03 5.09 -0.02
CA ILE A 114 -3.57 3.97 -0.85
C ILE A 114 -2.05 4.09 -1.05
N ASP A 115 -1.31 3.06 -0.69
CA ASP A 115 0.11 2.96 -0.98
C ASP A 115 0.39 1.96 -2.09
N PRO A 116 0.63 2.42 -3.33
CA PRO A 116 1.23 1.56 -4.34
C PRO A 116 2.68 1.27 -3.95
N GLY A 117 2.95 0.02 -3.60
CA GLY A 117 4.26 -0.45 -3.15
C GLY A 117 5.38 -0.16 -4.13
N HIS A 118 6.62 -0.20 -3.63
CA HIS A 118 7.84 0.03 -4.42
C HIS A 118 7.91 1.41 -5.10
N GLN A 119 8.92 1.60 -5.93
CA GLN A 119 9.15 2.80 -6.76
C GLN A 119 10.11 2.45 -7.91
N GLN A 120 10.52 3.40 -8.74
CA GLN A 120 11.40 3.12 -9.89
C GLN A 120 12.78 2.62 -9.47
N LYS A 121 13.36 3.22 -8.42
CA LYS A 121 14.68 2.87 -7.88
C LYS A 121 14.54 2.44 -6.42
N ALA A 122 15.07 1.27 -6.08
CA ALA A 122 15.15 0.87 -4.68
C ALA A 122 15.97 1.88 -3.86
N ASN A 123 15.60 2.05 -2.60
CA ASN A 123 16.43 2.73 -1.61
C ASN A 123 16.89 1.67 -0.61
N LEU A 124 18.11 1.17 -0.83
CA LEU A 124 18.71 0.10 -0.03
C LEU A 124 19.44 0.63 1.22
N ASN A 125 19.30 1.92 1.54
CA ASN A 125 19.65 2.39 2.87
C ASN A 125 18.74 1.73 3.90
N LEU A 126 19.26 1.52 5.09
CA LEU A 126 18.53 0.88 6.17
C LEU A 126 17.65 1.89 6.93
N GLU A 127 16.53 1.39 7.45
CA GLU A 127 15.67 2.06 8.42
C GLU A 127 15.25 1.08 9.53
N PRO A 128 14.99 1.55 10.76
CA PRO A 128 14.45 0.70 11.82
C PRO A 128 13.13 0.07 11.40
N ILE A 129 12.92 -1.19 11.77
CA ILE A 129 11.68 -1.91 11.44
C ILE A 129 10.45 -1.33 12.17
N GLY A 130 10.63 -0.48 13.18
CA GLY A 130 9.57 0.13 13.98
C GLY A 130 10.13 1.19 14.94
N PRO A 131 9.28 1.98 15.62
CA PRO A 131 9.71 2.97 16.60
C PRO A 131 10.59 2.36 17.70
N GLY A 132 11.81 2.88 17.86
CA GLY A 132 12.75 2.41 18.89
C GLY A 132 13.44 1.07 18.60
N ALA A 133 13.20 0.44 17.44
CA ALA A 133 13.82 -0.83 17.09
C ALA A 133 15.32 -0.69 16.78
N THR A 134 16.13 -1.64 17.25
CA THR A 134 17.53 -1.82 16.79
C THR A 134 17.60 -2.61 15.49
N THR A 135 16.65 -3.52 15.25
CA THR A 135 16.52 -4.25 13.99
C THR A 135 16.18 -3.30 12.85
N GLN A 136 16.91 -3.41 11.74
CA GLN A 136 16.75 -2.57 10.57
C GLN A 136 16.44 -3.40 9.31
N LYS A 137 15.90 -2.74 8.29
CA LYS A 137 15.67 -3.29 6.95
C LYS A 137 15.77 -2.20 5.89
N TYR A 138 15.85 -2.59 4.63
CA TYR A 138 15.87 -1.64 3.51
C TYR A 138 14.64 -0.73 3.53
N LYS A 139 14.88 0.57 3.27
CA LYS A 139 13.83 1.60 3.16
C LYS A 139 12.76 1.22 2.16
N VAL A 140 13.16 0.77 0.96
CA VAL A 140 12.23 0.19 -0.03
C VAL A 140 13.02 -0.64 -1.05
N THR A 141 12.53 -1.85 -1.35
CA THR A 141 13.12 -2.74 -2.35
C THR A 141 12.55 -2.47 -3.75
N ASP A 142 13.15 -3.06 -4.78
CA ASP A 142 12.75 -2.91 -6.19
C ASP A 142 11.46 -3.66 -6.56
N GLY A 143 11.09 -4.66 -5.76
CA GLY A 143 9.92 -5.50 -6.00
C GLY A 143 10.18 -6.56 -7.07
N THR A 144 9.14 -7.29 -7.46
CA THR A 144 9.25 -8.34 -8.48
C THR A 144 8.89 -7.85 -9.89
N ALA A 145 8.94 -8.75 -10.88
CA ALA A 145 8.46 -8.50 -12.22
C ALA A 145 7.79 -9.74 -12.83
N GLY A 146 6.76 -9.51 -13.64
CA GLY A 146 6.09 -10.59 -14.37
C GLY A 146 7.04 -11.26 -15.37
N VAL A 147 7.19 -12.58 -15.30
CA VAL A 147 8.10 -13.32 -16.20
C VAL A 147 7.66 -13.26 -17.67
N VAL A 148 6.36 -13.13 -17.93
CA VAL A 148 5.78 -13.01 -19.29
C VAL A 148 5.66 -11.55 -19.70
N THR A 149 4.95 -10.73 -18.92
CA THR A 149 4.65 -9.34 -19.25
C THR A 149 5.87 -8.44 -19.17
N LYS A 150 6.91 -8.86 -18.44
CA LYS A 150 8.06 -8.04 -18.04
C LYS A 150 7.68 -6.76 -17.27
N LYS A 151 6.42 -6.65 -16.85
CA LYS A 151 5.93 -5.52 -16.08
C LYS A 151 6.47 -5.62 -14.66
N ARG A 152 7.16 -4.57 -14.21
CA ARG A 152 7.61 -4.43 -12.82
C ARG A 152 6.40 -4.30 -11.89
N GLU A 153 6.51 -4.87 -10.70
CA GLU A 153 5.51 -4.75 -9.65
C GLU A 153 5.17 -3.28 -9.37
N SER A 154 6.17 -2.41 -9.26
CA SER A 154 6.00 -0.97 -9.00
C SER A 154 5.13 -0.25 -10.04
N VAL A 155 5.10 -0.75 -11.28
CA VAL A 155 4.22 -0.28 -12.36
C VAL A 155 2.82 -0.82 -12.18
N LEU A 156 2.69 -2.14 -12.02
CA LEU A 156 1.40 -2.81 -11.84
C LEU A 156 0.61 -2.23 -10.67
N VAL A 157 1.23 -2.08 -9.50
CA VAL A 157 0.53 -1.62 -8.29
C VAL A 157 0.16 -0.14 -8.35
N LEU A 158 0.90 0.68 -9.12
CA LEU A 158 0.52 2.08 -9.35
C LEU A 158 -0.72 2.17 -10.24
N GLU A 159 -0.76 1.40 -11.33
CA GLU A 159 -1.95 1.30 -12.19
C GLU A 159 -3.18 0.83 -11.39
N MET A 160 -3.02 -0.21 -10.57
CA MET A 160 -4.08 -0.70 -9.67
C MET A 160 -4.54 0.36 -8.69
N ALA A 161 -3.62 1.13 -8.10
CA ALA A 161 -3.94 2.17 -7.14
C ALA A 161 -4.77 3.30 -7.76
N PHE A 162 -4.48 3.71 -9.00
CA PHE A 162 -5.32 4.70 -9.71
C PHE A 162 -6.74 4.18 -9.97
N ILE A 163 -6.87 2.92 -10.39
CA ILE A 163 -8.19 2.29 -10.60
C ILE A 163 -8.97 2.22 -9.28
N LEU A 164 -8.31 1.83 -8.18
CA LEU A 164 -8.95 1.76 -6.86
C LEU A 164 -9.36 3.15 -6.37
N LYS A 165 -8.49 4.15 -6.53
CA LYS A 165 -8.76 5.55 -6.20
C LYS A 165 -10.02 6.05 -6.90
N GLU A 166 -10.10 5.89 -8.22
CA GLU A 166 -11.26 6.32 -9.01
C GLU A 166 -12.56 5.66 -8.50
N LYS A 167 -12.53 4.36 -8.23
CA LYS A 167 -13.70 3.61 -7.73
C LYS A 167 -14.15 4.03 -6.34
N LEU A 168 -13.22 4.39 -5.46
CA LEU A 168 -13.52 4.88 -4.11
C LEU A 168 -14.07 6.31 -4.15
N GLU A 169 -13.44 7.19 -4.94
CA GLU A 169 -13.90 8.58 -5.09
C GLU A 169 -15.28 8.67 -5.74
N ALA A 170 -15.59 7.79 -6.71
CA ALA A 170 -16.93 7.67 -7.28
C ALA A 170 -18.01 7.29 -6.23
N LYS A 171 -17.59 6.75 -5.08
CA LYS A 171 -18.46 6.44 -3.93
C LYS A 171 -18.45 7.54 -2.85
N GLY A 172 -17.81 8.68 -3.11
CA GLY A 172 -17.73 9.81 -2.19
C GLY A 172 -16.66 9.68 -1.10
N ILE A 173 -15.81 8.66 -1.17
CA ILE A 173 -14.70 8.44 -0.23
C ILE A 173 -13.52 9.34 -0.62
N GLN A 174 -12.87 9.96 0.36
CA GLN A 174 -11.65 10.72 0.09
C GLN A 174 -10.46 9.76 -0.05
N VAL A 175 -9.61 10.00 -1.04
CA VAL A 175 -8.45 9.17 -1.29
C VAL A 175 -7.19 10.00 -1.44
N LEU A 176 -6.17 9.64 -0.68
CA LEU A 176 -4.79 10.09 -0.90
C LEU A 176 -3.94 8.91 -1.33
N MET A 177 -2.85 9.18 -2.05
CA MET A 177 -1.87 8.18 -2.45
C MET A 177 -0.49 8.58 -1.96
N THR A 178 0.29 7.64 -1.44
CA THR A 178 1.67 7.89 -0.97
C THR A 178 2.63 8.24 -2.12
N ARG A 179 2.31 7.82 -3.34
CA ARG A 179 2.95 8.26 -4.59
C ARG A 179 1.98 8.17 -5.76
N THR A 180 2.16 9.06 -6.72
CA THR A 180 1.39 9.11 -7.98
C THR A 180 2.30 9.02 -9.22
N SER A 181 3.61 8.90 -9.02
CA SER A 181 4.62 8.72 -10.08
C SER A 181 5.59 7.60 -9.73
N HIS A 182 6.50 7.29 -10.66
CA HIS A 182 7.56 6.29 -10.48
C HIS A 182 8.84 6.88 -9.90
N GLU A 183 9.16 8.13 -10.24
CA GLU A 183 10.36 8.86 -9.83
C GLU A 183 10.17 9.52 -8.47
N VAL A 184 10.17 8.71 -7.42
CA VAL A 184 10.11 9.14 -6.02
C VAL A 184 11.18 8.43 -5.20
N ASP A 185 11.54 8.99 -4.06
CA ASP A 185 12.34 8.31 -3.04
C ASP A 185 11.62 8.39 -1.70
N VAL A 186 10.78 7.39 -1.41
CA VAL A 186 9.93 7.34 -0.19
C VAL A 186 10.04 5.98 0.48
N SER A 187 10.51 5.96 1.72
CA SER A 187 10.70 4.74 2.52
C SER A 187 9.37 4.14 3.00
N ASN A 188 9.40 2.88 3.46
CA ASN A 188 8.23 2.25 4.07
C ASN A 188 7.79 2.97 5.35
N LYS A 189 8.75 3.47 6.16
CA LYS A 189 8.43 4.35 7.29
C LYS A 189 7.70 5.61 6.83
N GLU A 190 8.21 6.33 5.83
CA GLU A 190 7.62 7.57 5.34
C GLU A 190 6.21 7.36 4.78
N ARG A 191 5.97 6.23 4.10
CA ARG A 191 4.64 5.83 3.61
C ARG A 191 3.63 5.62 4.74
N ALA A 192 4.05 4.98 5.83
CA ALA A 192 3.21 4.80 7.01
C ALA A 192 2.97 6.13 7.74
N THR A 193 4.03 6.94 7.92
CA THR A 193 3.92 8.28 8.51
C THR A 193 2.98 9.18 7.69
N PHE A 194 3.03 9.13 6.37
CA PHE A 194 2.10 9.87 5.51
C PHE A 194 0.63 9.56 5.85
N ALA A 195 0.28 8.28 6.07
CA ALA A 195 -1.07 7.91 6.48
C ALA A 195 -1.44 8.45 7.87
N ASN A 196 -0.50 8.37 8.81
CA ASN A 196 -0.66 8.86 10.17
C ASN A 196 -0.90 10.38 10.19
N ASP A 197 -0.07 11.14 9.48
CA ASP A 197 -0.08 12.61 9.45
C ASP A 197 -1.40 13.17 8.87
N HIS A 198 -1.96 12.46 7.90
CA HIS A 198 -3.26 12.80 7.31
C HIS A 198 -4.45 12.27 8.11
N LYS A 199 -4.22 11.59 9.24
CA LYS A 199 -5.26 11.00 10.10
C LYS A 199 -6.22 10.13 9.29
N ALA A 200 -5.67 9.33 8.37
CA ALA A 200 -6.49 8.47 7.53
C ALA A 200 -7.29 7.48 8.39
N ASN A 201 -8.47 7.10 7.92
CA ASN A 201 -9.28 6.07 8.57
C ASN A 201 -8.84 4.67 8.15
N LEU A 202 -8.22 4.55 6.97
CA LEU A 202 -7.77 3.28 6.43
C LEU A 202 -6.49 3.46 5.62
N PHE A 203 -5.49 2.61 5.87
CA PHE A 203 -4.25 2.53 5.11
C PHE A 203 -4.18 1.21 4.33
N LEU A 204 -4.34 1.28 3.00
CA LEU A 204 -4.26 0.12 2.11
C LEU A 204 -2.97 0.14 1.32
N ARG A 205 -2.12 -0.86 1.50
CA ARG A 205 -0.94 -1.03 0.64
C ARG A 205 -1.22 -2.07 -0.44
N LEU A 206 -0.68 -1.85 -1.63
CA LEU A 206 -0.88 -2.74 -2.78
C LEU A 206 0.47 -3.29 -3.25
N HIS A 207 0.54 -4.62 -3.34
CA HIS A 207 1.70 -5.38 -3.77
C HIS A 207 1.31 -6.50 -4.74
N ALA A 208 2.29 -7.06 -5.45
CA ALA A 208 2.14 -8.28 -6.22
C ALA A 208 3.31 -9.21 -5.90
N ASP A 209 3.02 -10.30 -5.19
CA ASP A 209 4.03 -11.22 -4.67
C ASP A 209 4.75 -11.98 -5.80
N GLY A 210 5.98 -12.41 -5.54
CA GLY A 210 6.83 -13.18 -6.46
C GLY A 210 7.16 -14.56 -5.89
N SER A 211 7.21 -15.59 -6.74
CA SER A 211 7.62 -16.93 -6.34
C SER A 211 8.43 -17.62 -7.44
N GLU A 212 9.45 -18.39 -7.01
CA GLU A 212 10.18 -19.30 -7.90
C GLU A 212 9.35 -20.54 -8.26
N ASN A 213 8.36 -20.88 -7.43
CA ASN A 213 7.41 -21.94 -7.73
C ASN A 213 6.35 -21.44 -8.72
N LYS A 214 6.48 -21.85 -9.98
CA LYS A 214 5.57 -21.50 -11.08
C LYS A 214 4.11 -21.91 -10.84
N ASN A 215 3.85 -22.84 -9.93
CA ASN A 215 2.49 -23.28 -9.58
C ASN A 215 1.87 -22.45 -8.45
N GLN A 216 2.62 -21.53 -7.84
CA GLN A 216 2.11 -20.65 -6.82
C GLN A 216 1.36 -19.48 -7.47
N SER A 217 0.11 -19.30 -7.05
CA SER A 217 -0.77 -18.23 -7.50
C SER A 217 -1.83 -17.92 -6.45
N GLY A 218 -2.49 -16.77 -6.60
CA GLY A 218 -3.63 -16.37 -5.80
C GLY A 218 -3.39 -15.09 -5.00
N PHE A 219 -4.46 -14.64 -4.35
CA PHE A 219 -4.52 -13.42 -3.56
C PHE A 219 -4.37 -13.73 -2.07
N ALA A 220 -3.53 -12.98 -1.37
CA ALA A 220 -3.43 -13.01 0.09
C ALA A 220 -3.47 -11.58 0.62
N VAL A 221 -3.92 -11.43 1.87
CA VAL A 221 -3.84 -10.16 2.59
C VAL A 221 -2.81 -10.31 3.69
N LEU A 222 -1.83 -9.42 3.76
CA LEU A 222 -0.94 -9.34 4.92
C LEU A 222 -1.61 -8.50 6.01
N THR A 223 -1.45 -8.91 7.26
CA THR A 223 -2.06 -8.25 8.42
C THR A 223 -1.02 -8.15 9.54
N PRO A 224 -1.01 -7.08 10.35
CA PRO A 224 -0.18 -7.06 11.55
C PRO A 224 -0.42 -8.31 12.40
N ALA A 225 0.66 -8.93 12.89
CA ALA A 225 0.55 -10.09 13.77
C ALA A 225 -0.02 -9.71 15.14
N GLU A 226 -0.72 -10.65 15.76
CA GLU A 226 -1.16 -10.51 17.15
C GLU A 226 0.06 -10.36 18.06
N GLY A 227 -0.01 -9.46 19.04
CA GLY A 227 1.10 -9.22 19.97
C GLY A 227 2.27 -8.41 19.41
N ASN A 228 2.21 -7.97 18.14
CA ASN A 228 3.20 -7.04 17.61
C ASN A 228 3.20 -5.74 18.45
N PRO A 229 4.33 -5.37 19.09
CA PRO A 229 4.38 -4.26 20.04
C PRO A 229 4.11 -2.90 19.39
N TYR A 230 4.28 -2.78 18.07
CA TYR A 230 4.13 -1.50 17.38
C TYR A 230 2.71 -1.20 16.90
N THR A 231 1.91 -2.25 16.68
CA THR A 231 0.60 -2.20 16.02
C THR A 231 -0.55 -2.66 16.92
N LYS A 232 -0.30 -2.84 18.22
CA LYS A 232 -1.31 -3.26 19.21
C LYS A 232 -2.62 -2.49 19.11
N GLU A 233 -2.53 -1.16 19.00
CA GLU A 233 -3.71 -0.26 18.95
C GLU A 233 -4.54 -0.39 17.67
N ILE A 234 -3.94 -0.88 16.57
CA ILE A 234 -4.62 -1.00 15.27
C ILE A 234 -4.89 -2.46 14.87
N TYR A 235 -4.42 -3.44 15.64
CA TYR A 235 -4.46 -4.85 15.28
C TYR A 235 -5.88 -5.37 15.04
N ALA A 236 -6.80 -5.13 15.97
CA ALA A 236 -8.15 -5.67 15.91
C ALA A 236 -8.91 -5.16 14.67
N GLU A 237 -8.84 -3.85 14.43
CA GLU A 237 -9.49 -3.23 13.28
C GLU A 237 -8.82 -3.64 11.96
N SER A 238 -7.48 -3.71 11.93
CA SER A 238 -6.73 -4.22 10.78
C SER A 238 -7.11 -5.66 10.43
N LEU A 239 -7.30 -6.52 11.43
CA LEU A 239 -7.77 -7.90 11.21
C LEU A 239 -9.19 -7.93 10.64
N GLN A 240 -10.10 -7.09 11.14
CA GLN A 240 -11.47 -7.00 10.61
C GLN A 240 -11.48 -6.52 9.14
N ILE A 241 -10.66 -5.53 8.81
CA ILE A 241 -10.46 -5.06 7.43
C ILE A 241 -9.97 -6.21 6.55
N SER A 242 -8.93 -6.93 6.97
CA SER A 242 -8.37 -8.05 6.23
C SER A 242 -9.36 -9.19 6.02
N GLN A 243 -10.13 -9.54 7.05
CA GLN A 243 -11.18 -10.55 6.96
C GLN A 243 -12.27 -10.14 5.96
N THR A 244 -12.67 -8.86 5.98
CA THR A 244 -13.66 -8.30 5.05
C THR A 244 -13.17 -8.40 3.61
N ILE A 245 -11.92 -8.00 3.34
CA ILE A 245 -11.33 -8.06 1.99
C ILE A 245 -11.22 -9.52 1.51
N VAL A 246 -10.68 -10.41 2.34
CA VAL A 246 -10.54 -11.83 1.99
C VAL A 246 -11.90 -12.48 1.72
N ASN A 247 -12.90 -12.22 2.56
CA ASN A 247 -14.25 -12.76 2.38
C ASN A 247 -14.88 -12.23 1.09
N LYS A 248 -14.73 -10.93 0.80
CA LYS A 248 -15.24 -10.35 -0.44
C LYS A 248 -14.54 -10.92 -1.68
N MET A 249 -13.23 -11.16 -1.60
CA MET A 249 -12.47 -11.76 -2.70
C MET A 249 -12.87 -13.22 -2.96
N ARG A 250 -13.30 -13.98 -1.94
CA ARG A 250 -13.79 -15.36 -2.10
C ARG A 250 -15.07 -15.47 -2.91
N GLU A 251 -15.87 -14.41 -2.97
CA GLU A 251 -17.05 -14.36 -3.83
C GLU A 251 -16.66 -14.36 -5.33
N ASN A 252 -15.43 -13.99 -5.67
CA ASN A 252 -14.93 -14.07 -7.03
C ASN A 252 -14.26 -15.42 -7.31
N HIS A 253 -15.04 -16.36 -7.84
CA HIS A 253 -14.58 -17.73 -8.16
C HIS A 253 -13.44 -17.82 -9.19
N GLN A 254 -13.07 -16.72 -9.86
CA GLN A 254 -11.94 -16.67 -10.79
C GLN A 254 -10.60 -16.43 -10.07
N VAL A 255 -10.62 -16.05 -8.80
CA VAL A 255 -9.42 -15.74 -8.02
C VAL A 255 -9.22 -16.79 -6.94
N LYS A 256 -8.09 -17.50 -6.99
CA LYS A 256 -7.64 -18.33 -5.86
C LYS A 256 -7.32 -17.42 -4.67
N VAL A 257 -7.96 -17.64 -3.53
CA VAL A 257 -7.73 -16.85 -2.31
C VAL A 257 -6.95 -17.67 -1.29
N ASN A 258 -5.72 -17.24 -1.01
CA ASN A 258 -4.77 -17.87 -0.09
C ASN A 258 -4.96 -17.41 1.37
N GLY A 259 -5.86 -16.46 1.64
CA GLY A 259 -6.24 -16.04 2.99
C GLY A 259 -5.37 -14.93 3.58
N ILE A 260 -5.32 -14.87 4.91
CA ILE A 260 -4.59 -13.86 5.68
C ILE A 260 -3.21 -14.42 6.06
N LYS A 261 -2.17 -13.59 5.95
CA LYS A 261 -0.82 -13.88 6.45
C LYS A 261 -0.43 -12.82 7.50
N PHE A 262 -0.17 -13.26 8.72
CA PHE A 262 0.24 -12.38 9.81
C PHE A 262 1.73 -12.01 9.72
N ARG A 263 2.08 -10.75 10.00
CA ARG A 263 3.44 -10.21 9.87
C ARG A 263 3.76 -9.20 10.97
N ASP A 264 4.98 -9.26 11.49
CA ASP A 264 5.53 -8.33 12.51
C ASP A 264 6.87 -7.68 12.08
N ASP A 265 7.36 -8.02 10.89
CA ASP A 265 8.67 -7.66 10.36
C ASP A 265 8.64 -6.51 9.34
N LEU A 266 7.47 -5.93 9.07
CA LEU A 266 7.27 -4.95 7.99
C LEU A 266 7.25 -3.52 8.53
N SER A 267 8.26 -2.70 8.16
CA SER A 267 8.34 -1.28 8.58
C SER A 267 7.04 -0.52 8.34
N GLY A 268 6.40 -0.67 7.19
CA GLY A 268 5.18 0.08 6.92
C GLY A 268 3.98 -0.31 7.81
N PHE A 269 3.98 -1.50 8.44
CA PHE A 269 2.98 -1.85 9.46
C PHE A 269 3.42 -1.26 10.79
N ASN A 270 4.65 -1.53 11.17
CA ASN A 270 5.19 -1.18 12.48
C ASN A 270 5.29 0.34 12.71
N TRP A 271 5.38 1.14 11.66
CA TRP A 271 5.32 2.60 11.75
C TRP A 271 3.90 3.17 11.60
N ALA A 272 2.90 2.36 11.22
CA ALA A 272 1.52 2.82 11.07
C ALA A 272 0.82 2.94 12.43
N LYS A 273 -0.03 3.96 12.51
CA LYS A 273 -1.02 4.22 13.58
C LYS A 273 -2.45 4.23 13.03
N VAL A 274 -2.59 4.01 11.72
CA VAL A 274 -3.85 3.88 11.00
C VAL A 274 -4.13 2.39 10.76
N PRO A 275 -5.36 1.90 11.04
CA PRO A 275 -5.79 0.54 10.69
C PRO A 275 -5.59 0.25 9.20
N GLY A 276 -5.09 -0.94 8.87
CA GLY A 276 -4.71 -1.22 7.49
C GLY A 276 -4.23 -2.63 7.22
N CYS A 277 -4.09 -2.93 5.94
CA CYS A 277 -3.59 -4.21 5.45
C CYS A 277 -2.78 -4.01 4.17
N TYR A 278 -2.03 -5.05 3.77
CA TYR A 278 -1.29 -5.07 2.50
C TYR A 278 -1.83 -6.16 1.59
#